data_AF-A0A558D6W2-F1
#
_entry.id   AF-A0A558D6W2-F1
#
_cell.length_a   1.000
_cell.length_b   1.000
_cell.length_c   1.000
_cell.angle_alpha   90.00
_cell.angle_beta   90.00
_cell.angle_gamma   90.00
#
_symmetry.space_group_name_H-M   'P 1'
#
loop_
_entity.id
_entity.type
_entity.pdbx_description
1 polymer ?
#
loop_
_entity_poly.entity_id
_entity_poly.type
_entity_poly.pdbx_seq_one_letter_code
_entity_poly.pdbx_strand_id
1 'polypeptide(L)'
;MRYRVELADRPDGLYGVWRGRVYPAQRSTADGTVLLVALPGEEAPEDFDTEWNGRAAKVVPDEQADSTFSLQTHCLFDDELFRIAPDPDPNSLTLRWNGQDEARARQLGLVELATTATPGEISALWQERHDFPGATRPEPGIGDPDELVRAIARTVRSILPEGWERVAAQFRQVGDYAEIEIRSISGELSVSLPAPPQLGQLFARLRSAMYRPDTGTWFKGTLTLEAPSSFLFDYDATNEPTWRQPPGTGRLTARAYEAELAYFPRPRKQVPEWLAAKAGLPVEVTFRKAVLPENRQPLPPEEVRGVLDYLYRAPVVLTRPERLSDAVNPAGPADVPDAFHTDGVWIWPAAIPHYLRKYGIGPEPELLERIRGISFRVPYVPPEIRAAAEAELLGTPYPPTPETGAADSVTLIDRGAEPPLGLRASEVLTVLQRRLNEYGIAESAYRIGEHAEGVWSLHRTEASWEVTGPAAGEPAAFAHVEEAARFLLGSLLLYPARTPEPQPMEWPVVPLRGEPPLTFFRSKRMITLAAGTTVLRFGNETGNLVHDPGTRFPEASLTPEREPLRQTYRLTRGLSALTGVTLSWGPMPGGAVGYLLPLAIAQHLEAGALERVSDQP
;
A
#
# COMPACT_ATOMS: atom_id res chain seq x y z
N MET A 1 25.58 -9.43 -3.87
CA MET A 1 25.45 -9.82 -2.45
C MET A 1 24.75 -11.17 -2.40
N ARG A 2 25.34 -12.16 -1.73
CA ARG A 2 24.69 -13.49 -1.53
C ARG A 2 23.94 -13.46 -0.21
N TYR A 3 22.79 -14.14 -0.14
CA TYR A 3 21.99 -14.24 1.07
C TYR A 3 22.11 -15.64 1.67
N ARG A 4 22.19 -15.72 2.99
CA ARG A 4 22.17 -16.97 3.74
C ARG A 4 21.31 -16.78 4.98
N VAL A 5 20.75 -17.86 5.46
CA VAL A 5 19.94 -17.93 6.67
C VAL A 5 20.51 -19.00 7.61
N GLU A 6 20.53 -18.71 8.90
CA GLU A 6 20.82 -19.70 9.94
C GLU A 6 19.53 -20.05 10.70
N LEU A 7 19.15 -21.33 10.75
CA LEU A 7 17.87 -21.79 11.31
C LEU A 7 18.04 -22.89 12.37
N ALA A 8 19.26 -23.13 12.85
CA ALA A 8 19.58 -24.25 13.73
C ALA A 8 18.76 -24.28 15.02
N ASP A 9 18.43 -23.11 15.59
CA ASP A 9 17.58 -22.98 16.77
C ASP A 9 16.48 -21.95 16.51
N ARG A 10 15.25 -22.43 16.25
CA ARG A 10 14.08 -21.56 16.11
C ARG A 10 13.41 -21.39 17.47
N PRO A 11 13.31 -20.16 17.99
CA PRO A 11 12.68 -19.92 19.27
C PRO A 11 11.15 -19.82 19.16
N ASP A 12 10.52 -20.52 18.23
CA ASP A 12 9.06 -20.43 18.06
C ASP A 12 8.34 -21.07 19.24
N GLY A 13 7.34 -20.38 19.78
CA GLY A 13 6.55 -20.92 20.89
C GLY A 13 6.09 -19.87 21.88
N LEU A 14 5.58 -20.36 23.01
CA LEU A 14 5.17 -19.54 24.14
C LEU A 14 6.34 -19.34 25.11
N TYR A 15 6.45 -18.14 25.66
CA TYR A 15 7.47 -17.76 26.64
C TYR A 15 6.83 -17.03 27.81
N GLY A 16 7.46 -17.19 28.97
CA GLY A 16 7.16 -16.46 30.19
C GLY A 16 8.40 -15.69 30.66
N VAL A 17 8.18 -14.46 31.11
CA VAL A 17 9.17 -13.67 31.84
C VAL A 17 8.94 -13.90 33.31
N TRP A 18 9.98 -14.29 34.02
CA TRP A 18 9.92 -14.51 35.46
C TRP A 18 11.18 -14.01 36.12
N ARG A 19 11.03 -13.09 37.08
CA ARG A 19 12.14 -12.37 37.72
C ARG A 19 13.08 -11.74 36.69
N GLY A 20 12.50 -11.17 35.63
CA GLY A 20 13.22 -10.49 34.56
C GLY A 20 14.00 -11.37 33.58
N ARG A 21 13.92 -12.71 33.69
CA ARG A 21 14.51 -13.67 32.72
C ARG A 21 13.42 -14.33 31.88
N VAL A 22 13.75 -14.64 30.63
CA VAL A 22 12.83 -15.28 29.67
C VAL A 22 13.03 -16.79 29.67
N TYR A 23 11.92 -17.53 29.78
CA TYR A 23 11.88 -18.99 29.77
C TYR A 23 10.85 -19.49 28.76
N PRO A 24 11.13 -20.56 27.98
CA PRO A 24 10.10 -21.31 27.29
C PRO A 24 8.97 -21.69 28.23
N ALA A 25 7.73 -21.57 27.77
CA ALA A 25 6.56 -21.72 28.60
C ALA A 25 5.49 -22.62 27.99
N GLN A 26 4.70 -23.26 28.84
CA GLN A 26 3.43 -23.89 28.47
C GLN A 26 2.33 -23.37 29.40
N ARG A 27 1.22 -22.91 28.81
CA ARG A 27 0.08 -22.43 29.59
C ARG A 27 -0.87 -23.59 29.85
N SER A 28 -1.21 -23.79 31.12
CA SER A 28 -2.27 -24.73 31.49
C SER A 28 -3.64 -24.15 31.11
N THR A 29 -4.48 -24.98 30.52
CA THR A 29 -5.86 -24.62 30.17
C THR A 29 -6.85 -24.81 31.32
N ALA A 30 -6.41 -25.40 32.45
CA ALA A 30 -7.29 -25.85 33.52
C ALA A 30 -7.24 -25.00 34.80
N ASP A 31 -6.09 -24.42 35.14
CA ASP A 31 -5.82 -23.88 36.48
C ASP A 31 -5.10 -22.52 36.50
N GLY A 32 -4.94 -21.86 35.34
CA GLY A 32 -4.32 -20.53 35.28
C GLY A 32 -2.85 -20.52 35.69
N THR A 33 -2.15 -21.63 35.48
CA THR A 33 -0.71 -21.74 35.71
C THR A 33 0.09 -21.74 34.41
N VAL A 34 1.37 -21.36 34.52
CA VAL A 34 2.35 -21.41 33.45
C VAL A 34 3.52 -22.26 33.91
N LEU A 35 3.86 -23.28 33.11
CA LEU A 35 5.07 -24.07 33.27
C LEU A 35 6.22 -23.34 32.56
N LEU A 36 7.24 -22.93 33.30
CA LEU A 36 8.48 -22.34 32.79
C LEU A 36 9.56 -23.41 32.71
N VAL A 37 10.28 -23.49 31.60
CA VAL A 37 11.32 -24.51 31.36
C VAL A 37 12.67 -23.84 31.21
N ALA A 38 13.73 -24.40 31.81
CA ALA A 38 15.08 -23.88 31.64
C ALA A 38 15.53 -24.01 30.17
N LEU A 39 16.31 -23.01 29.72
CA LEU A 39 16.88 -23.02 28.38
C LEU A 39 17.99 -24.08 28.28
N PRO A 40 18.17 -24.72 27.11
CA PRO A 40 19.27 -25.65 26.90
C PRO A 40 20.62 -24.97 27.17
N GLY A 41 21.48 -25.61 27.97
CA GLY A 41 22.85 -25.12 28.25
C GLY A 41 22.95 -23.98 29.26
N GLU A 42 21.84 -23.47 29.80
CA GLU A 42 21.86 -22.51 30.92
C GLU A 42 21.71 -23.23 32.26
N GLU A 43 22.39 -22.72 33.29
CA GLU A 43 22.20 -23.17 34.67
C GLU A 43 20.78 -22.81 35.13
N ALA A 44 20.01 -23.83 35.52
CA ALA A 44 18.64 -23.65 35.98
C ALA A 44 18.64 -22.90 37.32
N PRO A 45 17.68 -21.99 37.54
CA PRO A 45 17.50 -21.39 38.86
C PRO A 45 17.30 -22.47 39.94
N GLU A 46 17.86 -22.26 41.14
CA GLU A 46 17.80 -23.24 42.23
C GLU A 46 16.36 -23.64 42.63
N ASP A 47 15.38 -22.77 42.36
CA ASP A 47 13.99 -22.98 42.69
C ASP A 47 13.16 -23.59 41.55
N PHE A 48 13.79 -24.05 40.46
CA PHE A 48 13.15 -24.91 39.46
C PHE A 48 13.10 -26.34 40.02
N ASP A 49 11.96 -26.68 40.63
CA ASP A 49 11.73 -27.84 41.49
C ASP A 49 11.04 -29.02 40.77
N THR A 50 10.80 -28.89 39.46
CA THR A 50 10.22 -29.96 38.64
C THR A 50 11.03 -30.18 37.36
N GLU A 51 10.66 -31.17 36.56
CA GLU A 51 11.32 -31.53 35.31
C GLU A 51 10.29 -31.67 34.19
N TRP A 52 10.63 -31.17 33.00
CA TRP A 52 9.83 -31.28 31.80
C TRP A 52 10.71 -31.59 30.59
N ASN A 53 10.45 -32.73 29.92
CA ASN A 53 11.23 -33.20 28.78
C ASN A 53 12.75 -33.21 29.03
N GLY A 54 13.21 -33.71 30.18
CA GLY A 54 14.64 -33.80 30.49
C GLY A 54 15.27 -32.52 31.04
N ARG A 55 14.47 -31.45 31.27
CA ARG A 55 14.96 -30.13 31.66
C ARG A 55 14.28 -29.64 32.93
N ALA A 56 15.05 -28.98 33.79
CA ALA A 56 14.53 -28.31 34.97
C ALA A 56 13.41 -27.33 34.58
N ALA A 57 12.34 -27.31 35.35
CA ALA A 57 11.16 -26.51 35.11
C ALA A 57 10.53 -26.04 36.42
N LYS A 58 9.61 -25.08 36.33
CA LYS A 58 8.86 -24.54 37.46
C LYS A 58 7.44 -24.20 37.03
N VAL A 59 6.45 -24.59 37.83
CA VAL A 59 5.07 -24.12 37.65
C VAL A 59 4.87 -22.86 38.48
N VAL A 60 4.42 -21.79 37.85
CA VAL A 60 4.06 -20.54 38.51
C VAL A 60 2.61 -20.18 38.19
N PRO A 61 1.86 -19.55 39.12
CA PRO A 61 0.60 -18.90 38.75
C PRO A 61 0.85 -17.86 37.65
N ASP A 62 -0.07 -17.73 36.69
CA ASP A 62 0.06 -16.80 35.55
C ASP A 62 0.26 -15.35 36.03
N GLU A 63 -0.38 -14.96 37.14
CA GLU A 63 -0.24 -13.64 37.77
C GLU A 63 1.17 -13.37 38.34
N GLN A 64 1.97 -14.41 38.60
CA GLN A 64 3.35 -14.28 39.07
C GLN A 64 4.37 -14.25 37.93
N ALA A 65 3.95 -14.55 36.70
CA ALA A 65 4.77 -14.27 35.53
C ALA A 65 4.75 -12.76 35.28
N ASP A 66 5.91 -12.15 35.14
CA ASP A 66 6.02 -10.71 34.81
C ASP A 66 5.31 -10.45 33.47
N SER A 67 5.45 -11.36 32.50
CA SER A 67 4.69 -11.31 31.25
C SER A 67 4.71 -12.65 30.52
N THR A 68 3.70 -12.93 29.69
CA THR A 68 3.74 -14.02 28.72
C THR A 68 3.64 -13.49 27.30
N PHE A 69 4.33 -14.14 26.37
CA PHE A 69 4.33 -13.75 24.96
C PHE A 69 4.55 -14.96 24.05
N SER A 70 4.08 -14.87 22.81
CA SER A 70 4.42 -15.83 21.77
C SER A 70 5.46 -15.24 20.81
N LEU A 71 6.34 -16.09 20.31
CA LEU A 71 7.31 -15.76 19.27
C LEU A 71 7.05 -16.64 18.04
N GLN A 72 7.00 -16.01 16.87
CA GLN A 72 6.76 -16.68 15.59
C GLN A 72 7.83 -16.23 14.59
N THR A 73 8.49 -17.18 13.95
CA THR A 73 9.48 -16.91 12.91
C THR A 73 8.79 -16.84 11.55
N HIS A 74 9.12 -15.78 10.83
CA HIS A 74 8.66 -15.53 9.48
C HIS A 74 9.84 -15.39 8.54
N CYS A 75 9.57 -15.60 7.26
CA CYS A 75 10.59 -15.60 6.24
C CYS A 75 10.13 -14.99 4.92
N LEU A 76 11.12 -14.53 4.16
CA LEU A 76 10.97 -14.20 2.75
C LEU A 76 11.46 -15.40 1.94
N PHE A 77 10.56 -16.00 1.18
CA PHE A 77 10.83 -17.09 0.26
C PHE A 77 10.25 -16.72 -1.09
N ASP A 78 11.08 -16.74 -2.13
CA ASP A 78 10.65 -16.47 -3.51
C ASP A 78 9.82 -15.17 -3.66
N ASP A 79 10.38 -14.09 -3.10
CA ASP A 79 9.78 -12.75 -3.05
C ASP A 79 8.42 -12.66 -2.33
N GLU A 80 8.06 -13.65 -1.51
CA GLU A 80 6.80 -13.67 -0.76
C GLU A 80 6.99 -13.97 0.74
N LEU A 81 6.08 -13.44 1.57
CA LEU A 81 6.13 -13.55 3.02
C LEU A 81 5.39 -14.79 3.52
N PHE A 82 6.08 -15.58 4.33
CA PHE A 82 5.52 -16.77 4.97
C PHE A 82 5.79 -16.76 6.47
N ARG A 83 4.93 -17.44 7.22
CA ARG A 83 5.22 -17.91 8.57
C ARG A 83 5.80 -19.31 8.48
N ILE A 84 6.88 -19.58 9.20
CA ILE A 84 7.44 -20.93 9.30
C ILE A 84 6.61 -21.73 10.31
N ALA A 85 6.12 -22.90 9.91
CA ALA A 85 5.42 -23.79 10.83
C ALA A 85 6.42 -24.46 11.80
N PRO A 86 6.03 -24.72 13.06
CA PRO A 86 6.84 -25.52 13.96
C PRO A 86 6.93 -26.95 13.42
N ASP A 87 8.12 -27.33 12.96
CA ASP A 87 8.39 -28.61 12.28
C ASP A 87 9.65 -29.23 12.91
N PRO A 88 9.63 -30.51 13.32
CA PRO A 88 10.80 -31.17 13.88
C PRO A 88 11.93 -31.41 12.85
N ASP A 89 11.67 -31.36 11.55
CA ASP A 89 12.72 -31.55 10.53
C ASP A 89 13.55 -30.26 10.33
N PRO A 90 14.87 -30.26 10.63
CA PRO A 90 15.73 -29.09 10.43
C PRO A 90 16.10 -28.85 8.96
N ASN A 91 15.90 -29.83 8.06
CA ASN A 91 16.32 -29.74 6.66
C ASN A 91 15.19 -29.33 5.71
N SER A 92 13.93 -29.42 6.17
CA SER A 92 12.75 -29.08 5.40
C SER A 92 11.83 -28.19 6.22
N LEU A 93 11.49 -27.02 5.69
CA LEU A 93 10.65 -26.03 6.34
C LEU A 93 9.27 -26.06 5.72
N THR A 94 8.25 -26.33 6.52
CA THR A 94 6.87 -26.09 6.14
C THR A 94 6.55 -24.60 6.25
N LEU A 95 6.27 -23.94 5.14
CA LEU A 95 5.96 -22.51 5.05
C LEU A 95 4.46 -22.30 4.89
N ARG A 96 3.86 -21.45 5.71
CA ARG A 96 2.44 -21.06 5.64
C ARG A 96 2.35 -19.64 5.11
N TRP A 97 1.63 -19.47 4.00
CA TRP A 97 1.47 -18.17 3.38
C TRP A 97 0.59 -17.27 4.21
N ASN A 98 0.94 -15.99 4.27
CA ASN A 98 0.21 -15.01 5.07
C ASN A 98 -1.05 -14.48 4.36
N GLY A 99 -1.21 -14.76 3.06
CA GLY A 99 -2.39 -14.40 2.27
C GLY A 99 -3.56 -15.37 2.45
N GLN A 100 -4.75 -14.96 2.00
CA GLN A 100 -5.99 -15.75 2.12
C GLN A 100 -6.66 -16.07 0.77
N ASP A 101 -6.13 -15.54 -0.34
CA ASP A 101 -6.70 -15.74 -1.68
C ASP A 101 -6.21 -17.07 -2.28
N GLU A 102 -7.08 -18.07 -2.33
CA GLU A 102 -6.77 -19.39 -2.88
C GLU A 102 -6.41 -19.37 -4.38
N ALA A 103 -6.97 -18.45 -5.17
CA ALA A 103 -6.63 -18.33 -6.59
C ALA A 103 -5.20 -17.80 -6.73
N ARG A 104 -4.85 -16.77 -5.94
CA ARG A 104 -3.48 -16.25 -5.91
C ARG A 104 -2.49 -17.27 -5.36
N ALA A 105 -2.88 -18.04 -4.33
CA ALA A 105 -2.04 -19.10 -3.78
C ALA A 105 -1.66 -20.13 -4.85
N ARG A 106 -2.62 -20.58 -5.67
CA ARG A 106 -2.35 -21.46 -6.81
C ARG A 106 -1.42 -20.83 -7.83
N GLN A 107 -1.56 -19.54 -8.10
CA GLN A 107 -0.67 -18.81 -9.01
C GLN A 107 0.78 -18.71 -8.50
N LEU A 108 0.95 -18.71 -7.18
CA LEU A 108 2.25 -18.77 -6.52
C LEU A 108 2.82 -20.20 -6.41
N GLY A 109 2.10 -21.21 -6.93
CA GLY A 109 2.49 -22.61 -6.81
C GLY A 109 2.27 -23.21 -5.43
N LEU A 110 1.39 -22.62 -4.60
CA LEU A 110 1.10 -23.08 -3.25
C LEU A 110 -0.01 -24.14 -3.22
N VAL A 111 0.08 -25.07 -2.27
CA VAL A 111 -0.94 -26.09 -1.99
C VAL A 111 -1.48 -25.84 -0.57
N GLU A 112 -2.79 -25.70 -0.42
CA GLU A 112 -3.43 -25.40 0.89
C GLU A 112 -2.80 -24.17 1.59
N LEU A 113 -2.49 -23.13 0.82
CA LEU A 113 -1.82 -21.91 1.29
C LEU A 113 -0.44 -22.19 1.93
N ALA A 114 0.22 -23.27 1.54
CA ALA A 114 1.50 -23.70 2.07
C ALA A 114 2.45 -24.17 0.97
N THR A 115 3.74 -24.22 1.32
CA THR A 115 4.79 -24.83 0.51
C THR A 115 5.91 -25.36 1.41
N THR A 116 6.84 -26.09 0.84
CA THR A 116 8.05 -26.55 1.53
C THR A 116 9.28 -25.89 0.93
N ALA A 117 10.24 -25.53 1.77
CA ALA A 117 11.52 -24.98 1.34
C ALA A 117 12.66 -25.50 2.20
N THR A 118 13.86 -25.55 1.65
CA THR A 118 15.08 -25.77 2.42
C THR A 118 15.56 -24.44 3.05
N PRO A 119 16.30 -24.48 4.17
CA PRO A 119 16.89 -23.28 4.76
C PRO A 119 17.73 -22.43 3.80
N GLY A 120 18.34 -23.04 2.79
CA GLY A 120 19.17 -22.35 1.80
C GLY A 120 18.40 -21.50 0.79
N GLU A 121 17.09 -21.75 0.64
CA GLU A 121 16.21 -21.00 -0.27
C GLU A 121 15.59 -19.75 0.38
N ILE A 122 15.76 -19.59 1.69
CA ILE A 122 15.22 -18.46 2.43
C ILE A 122 16.16 -17.25 2.27
N SER A 123 15.61 -16.11 1.86
CA SER A 123 16.41 -14.90 1.61
C SER A 123 16.45 -13.94 2.81
N ALA A 124 15.43 -13.96 3.66
CA ALA A 124 15.38 -13.17 4.88
C ALA A 124 14.55 -13.86 5.98
N LEU A 125 14.88 -13.55 7.23
CA LEU A 125 14.13 -13.96 8.42
C LEU A 125 13.82 -12.76 9.30
N TRP A 126 12.68 -12.82 9.98
CA TRP A 126 12.37 -11.97 11.12
C TRP A 126 11.47 -12.74 12.08
N GLN A 127 11.30 -12.21 13.28
CA GLN A 127 10.41 -12.78 14.27
C GLN A 127 9.37 -11.77 14.69
N GLU A 128 8.15 -12.25 14.84
CA GLU A 128 7.06 -11.51 15.45
C GLU A 128 6.88 -11.96 16.90
N ARG A 129 6.87 -10.99 17.80
CA ARG A 129 6.51 -11.17 19.20
C ARG A 129 5.12 -10.59 19.44
N HIS A 130 4.27 -11.41 20.05
CA HIS A 130 2.91 -11.04 20.46
C HIS A 130 2.80 -11.20 21.98
N ASP A 131 2.75 -10.09 22.71
CA ASP A 131 2.56 -10.07 24.16
C ASP A 131 1.08 -10.34 24.49
N PHE A 132 0.81 -11.15 25.53
CA PHE A 132 -0.56 -11.42 25.94
C PHE A 132 -1.06 -10.38 26.97
N PRO A 133 -2.36 -10.03 26.96
CA PRO A 133 -2.95 -9.14 27.95
C PRO A 133 -2.85 -9.71 29.38
N GLY A 134 -2.66 -8.85 30.37
CA GLY A 134 -2.65 -9.22 31.81
C GLY A 134 -1.26 -9.35 32.44
N ALA A 135 -0.20 -9.22 31.64
CA ALA A 135 1.19 -9.17 32.10
C ALA A 135 1.49 -7.92 32.96
N THR A 136 2.19 -8.11 34.08
CA THR A 136 2.76 -7.02 34.88
C THR A 136 3.99 -6.44 34.18
N ARG A 137 3.78 -5.44 33.31
CA ARG A 137 4.88 -4.78 32.60
C ARG A 137 5.75 -3.96 33.57
N PRO A 138 7.07 -3.83 33.31
CA PRO A 138 7.94 -2.97 34.10
C PRO A 138 7.41 -1.54 34.14
N GLU A 139 7.44 -0.91 35.30
CA GLU A 139 7.03 0.49 35.47
C GLU A 139 7.78 1.40 34.48
N PRO A 140 7.05 2.20 33.66
CA PRO A 140 7.65 3.11 32.71
C PRO A 140 8.61 4.12 33.36
N GLY A 141 9.76 4.33 32.74
CA GLY A 141 10.81 5.24 33.21
C GLY A 141 11.80 4.64 34.21
N ILE A 142 11.73 3.33 34.50
CA ILE A 142 12.66 2.64 35.40
C ILE A 142 13.70 1.82 34.62
N GLY A 143 14.97 1.95 35.01
CA GLY A 143 16.11 1.20 34.47
C GLY A 143 17.23 2.10 33.97
N ASP A 144 18.43 1.54 33.77
CA ASP A 144 19.55 2.22 33.12
C ASP A 144 19.56 1.89 31.62
N PRO A 145 19.25 2.85 30.74
CA PRO A 145 19.29 2.64 29.29
C PRO A 145 20.64 2.16 28.78
N ASP A 146 21.75 2.66 29.33
CA ASP A 146 23.09 2.31 28.86
C ASP A 146 23.45 0.87 29.22
N GLU A 147 23.04 0.40 30.41
CA GLU A 147 23.19 -0.99 30.81
C GLU A 147 22.36 -1.93 29.90
N LEU A 148 21.12 -1.54 29.57
CA LEU A 148 20.25 -2.29 28.68
C LEU A 148 20.80 -2.37 27.26
N VAL A 149 21.30 -1.26 26.69
CA VAL A 149 21.96 -1.27 25.37
C VAL A 149 23.19 -2.18 25.39
N ARG A 150 24.01 -2.15 26.45
CA ARG A 150 25.15 -3.08 26.61
C ARG A 150 24.72 -4.53 26.72
N ALA A 151 23.61 -4.82 27.38
CA ALA A 151 23.04 -6.17 27.45
C ALA A 151 22.57 -6.66 26.07
N ILE A 152 21.84 -5.82 25.34
CA ILE A 152 21.39 -6.10 23.96
C ILE A 152 22.61 -6.37 23.06
N ALA A 153 23.65 -5.52 23.11
CA ALA A 153 24.86 -5.70 22.33
C ALA A 153 25.57 -7.03 22.63
N ARG A 154 25.64 -7.45 23.90
CA ARG A 154 26.19 -8.76 24.28
C ARG A 154 25.36 -9.92 23.75
N THR A 155 24.03 -9.84 23.85
CA THR A 155 23.11 -10.88 23.34
C THR A 155 23.16 -11.00 21.82
N VAL A 156 23.27 -9.89 21.09
CA VAL A 156 23.45 -9.95 19.62
C VAL A 156 24.82 -10.52 19.29
N ARG A 157 25.88 -10.14 20.02
CA ARG A 157 27.24 -10.64 19.77
C ARG A 157 27.38 -12.15 19.97
N SER A 158 26.63 -12.76 20.90
CA SER A 158 26.74 -14.18 21.20
C SER A 158 26.23 -15.10 20.09
N ILE A 159 25.45 -14.58 19.13
CA ILE A 159 24.91 -15.34 18.01
C ILE A 159 25.61 -15.04 16.67
N LEU A 160 26.63 -14.18 16.66
CA LEU A 160 27.26 -13.79 15.39
C LEU A 160 28.16 -14.91 14.86
N PRO A 161 28.11 -15.19 13.55
CA PRO A 161 28.98 -16.18 12.93
C PRO A 161 30.44 -15.72 12.95
N GLU A 162 31.37 -16.66 12.79
CA GLU A 162 32.78 -16.32 12.61
C GLU A 162 32.99 -15.42 11.38
N GLY A 163 33.89 -14.43 11.50
CA GLY A 163 34.23 -13.52 10.39
C GLY A 163 33.19 -12.43 10.09
N TRP A 164 32.23 -12.18 11.00
CA TRP A 164 31.32 -11.04 10.86
C TRP A 164 32.08 -9.70 10.86
N GLU A 165 31.59 -8.74 10.08
CA GLU A 165 32.16 -7.38 10.00
C GLU A 165 31.20 -6.34 10.60
N ARG A 166 29.91 -6.48 10.29
CA ARG A 166 28.85 -5.59 10.75
C ARG A 166 27.56 -6.37 10.96
N VAL A 167 26.82 -6.04 12.01
CA VAL A 167 25.45 -6.55 12.22
C VAL A 167 24.51 -5.42 12.58
N ALA A 168 23.29 -5.49 12.07
CA ALA A 168 22.18 -4.64 12.47
C ALA A 168 21.08 -5.51 13.09
N ALA A 169 20.72 -5.22 14.34
CA ALA A 169 19.55 -5.77 15.01
C ALA A 169 18.49 -4.67 15.09
N GLN A 170 17.42 -4.83 14.32
CA GLN A 170 16.32 -3.90 14.22
C GLN A 170 15.12 -4.41 14.99
N PHE A 171 14.59 -3.56 15.87
CA PHE A 171 13.44 -3.83 16.71
C PHE A 171 12.35 -2.79 16.43
N ARG A 172 11.14 -3.24 16.10
CA ARG A 172 9.95 -2.40 15.93
C ARG A 172 8.90 -2.86 16.91
N GLN A 173 8.26 -1.96 17.65
CA GLN A 173 7.18 -2.35 18.56
C GLN A 173 6.12 -1.26 18.71
N VAL A 174 4.87 -1.70 18.79
CA VAL A 174 3.72 -0.91 19.19
C VAL A 174 2.85 -1.76 20.13
N GLY A 175 2.67 -1.30 21.37
CA GLY A 175 1.86 -1.98 22.37
C GLY A 175 2.31 -3.41 22.64
N ASP A 176 1.49 -4.37 22.23
CA ASP A 176 1.68 -5.82 22.41
C ASP A 176 2.30 -6.52 21.18
N TYR A 177 2.62 -5.78 20.11
CA TYR A 177 3.18 -6.35 18.88
C TYR A 177 4.59 -5.83 18.62
N ALA A 178 5.55 -6.74 18.37
CA ALA A 178 6.90 -6.38 17.96
C ALA A 178 7.41 -7.23 16.79
N GLU A 179 8.28 -6.64 15.96
CA GLU A 179 9.10 -7.34 14.96
C GLU A 179 10.58 -7.21 15.33
N ILE A 180 11.33 -8.31 15.18
CA ILE A 180 12.78 -8.35 15.39
C ILE A 180 13.45 -8.93 14.14
N GLU A 181 14.41 -8.21 13.59
CA GLU A 181 15.17 -8.61 12.40
C GLU A 181 16.66 -8.41 12.66
N ILE A 182 17.46 -9.46 12.48
CA ILE A 182 18.92 -9.40 12.64
C ILE A 182 19.58 -9.77 11.32
N ARG A 183 20.39 -8.86 10.79
CA ARG A 183 21.20 -9.11 9.60
C ARG A 183 22.67 -8.81 9.86
N SER A 184 23.50 -9.83 9.65
CA SER A 184 24.95 -9.76 9.71
C SER A 184 25.54 -9.69 8.30
N ILE A 185 26.64 -8.99 8.14
CA ILE A 185 27.41 -8.86 6.89
C ILE A 185 28.83 -9.39 7.15
N SER A 186 29.30 -10.23 6.24
CA SER A 186 30.68 -10.72 6.17
C SER A 186 31.12 -10.73 4.70
N GLY A 187 31.99 -9.79 4.30
CA GLY A 187 32.28 -9.53 2.89
C GLY A 187 31.03 -9.29 2.05
N GLU A 188 30.83 -10.09 1.00
CA GLU A 188 29.64 -10.01 0.13
C GLU A 188 28.44 -10.87 0.60
N LEU A 189 28.55 -11.52 1.75
CA LEU A 189 27.51 -12.39 2.32
C LEU A 189 26.67 -11.62 3.34
N SER A 190 25.37 -11.56 3.11
CA SER A 190 24.37 -11.13 4.11
C SER A 190 23.77 -12.37 4.75
N VAL A 191 23.86 -12.48 6.07
CA VAL A 191 23.30 -13.59 6.86
C VAL A 191 22.14 -13.07 7.72
N SER A 192 20.94 -13.62 7.54
CA SER A 192 19.83 -13.36 8.48
C SER A 192 19.88 -14.37 9.63
N LEU A 193 19.77 -13.86 10.85
CA LEU A 193 19.93 -14.63 12.09
C LEU A 193 18.62 -14.62 12.89
N PRO A 194 18.26 -15.72 13.56
CA PRO A 194 17.13 -15.76 14.47
C PRO A 194 17.50 -15.00 15.75
N ALA A 195 16.62 -14.12 16.23
CA ALA A 195 16.88 -13.43 17.49
C ALA A 195 16.62 -14.38 18.68
N PRO A 196 17.48 -14.37 19.70
CA PRO A 196 17.24 -15.06 20.95
C PRO A 196 15.94 -14.57 21.62
N PRO A 197 15.17 -15.44 22.29
CA PRO A 197 13.93 -15.05 22.97
C PRO A 197 14.08 -13.84 23.92
N GLN A 198 15.24 -13.71 24.55
CA GLN A 198 15.56 -12.65 25.52
C GLN A 198 15.69 -11.28 24.85
N LEU A 199 16.05 -11.22 23.57
CA LEU A 199 16.39 -9.96 22.91
C LEU A 199 15.18 -9.01 22.84
N GLY A 200 14.01 -9.55 22.50
CA GLY A 200 12.77 -8.77 22.52
C GLY A 200 12.43 -8.22 23.90
N GLN A 201 12.70 -8.98 24.96
CA GLN A 201 12.48 -8.52 26.34
C GLN A 201 13.44 -7.38 26.71
N LEU A 202 14.71 -7.47 26.30
CA LEU A 202 15.68 -6.42 26.56
C LEU A 202 15.31 -5.10 25.84
N PHE A 203 14.87 -5.18 24.59
CA PHE A 203 14.38 -4.00 23.86
C PHE A 203 13.11 -3.42 24.49
N ALA A 204 12.15 -4.26 24.89
CA ALA A 204 10.94 -3.78 25.58
C ALA A 204 11.27 -3.07 26.90
N ARG A 205 12.24 -3.59 27.67
CA ARG A 205 12.76 -2.92 28.87
C ARG A 205 13.45 -1.60 28.53
N LEU A 206 14.23 -1.54 27.44
CA LEU A 206 14.86 -0.30 26.98
C LEU A 206 13.83 0.76 26.60
N ARG A 207 12.75 0.38 25.88
CA ARG A 207 11.61 1.28 25.61
C ARG A 207 10.99 1.81 26.88
N SER A 208 10.80 0.94 27.88
CA SER A 208 10.26 1.33 29.18
C SER A 208 11.19 2.30 29.92
N ALA A 209 12.49 2.01 30.00
CA ALA A 209 13.47 2.88 30.65
C ALA A 209 13.63 4.25 29.97
N MET A 210 13.42 4.32 28.64
CA MET A 210 13.53 5.56 27.86
C MET A 210 12.23 6.36 27.77
N TYR A 211 11.13 5.90 28.37
CA TYR A 211 9.86 6.61 28.37
C TYR A 211 9.94 7.92 29.15
N ARG A 212 9.33 8.97 28.59
CA ARG A 212 9.11 10.26 29.27
C ARG A 212 7.63 10.65 29.19
N PRO A 213 6.99 11.09 30.30
CA PRO A 213 5.56 11.42 30.30
C PRO A 213 5.13 12.53 29.34
N ASP A 214 6.05 13.42 28.97
CA ASP A 214 5.81 14.55 28.09
C ASP A 214 5.94 14.20 26.60
N THR A 215 6.71 13.17 26.24
CA THR A 215 6.96 12.80 24.82
C THR A 215 6.60 11.36 24.46
N GLY A 216 6.42 10.47 25.43
CA GLY A 216 6.28 9.03 25.21
C GLY A 216 7.63 8.31 25.08
N THR A 217 7.62 7.19 24.36
CA THR A 217 8.81 6.37 24.02
C THR A 217 8.93 6.17 22.50
N TRP A 218 9.96 5.47 22.06
CA TRP A 218 10.28 5.20 20.65
C TRP A 218 9.55 3.97 20.09
N PHE A 219 9.44 3.86 18.76
CA PHE A 219 8.73 2.77 18.05
C PHE A 219 9.66 1.86 17.25
N LYS A 220 10.81 2.38 16.80
CA LYS A 220 11.85 1.63 16.10
C LYS A 220 13.20 1.89 16.75
N GLY A 221 13.95 0.84 17.03
CA GLY A 221 15.33 0.88 17.52
C GLY A 221 16.22 0.05 16.62
N THR A 222 17.44 0.52 16.34
CA THR A 222 18.43 -0.24 15.56
C THR A 222 19.75 -0.22 16.30
N LEU A 223 20.17 -1.39 16.77
CA LEU A 223 21.52 -1.61 17.28
C LEU A 223 22.41 -2.01 16.10
N THR A 224 23.47 -1.23 15.86
CA THR A 224 24.53 -1.59 14.92
C THR A 224 25.77 -1.98 15.71
N LEU A 225 26.32 -3.17 15.43
CA LEU A 225 27.66 -3.55 15.90
C LEU A 225 28.62 -3.59 14.71
N GLU A 226 29.83 -3.08 14.91
CA GLU A 226 30.93 -3.17 13.94
C GLU A 226 32.14 -3.81 14.62
N ALA A 227 32.81 -4.72 13.90
CA ALA A 227 34.00 -5.37 14.41
C ALA A 227 35.13 -4.33 14.59
N PRO A 228 35.96 -4.44 15.64
CA PRO A 228 36.00 -5.51 16.64
C PRO A 228 35.11 -5.31 17.88
N SER A 229 34.62 -4.08 18.15
CA SER A 229 33.92 -3.80 19.41
C SER A 229 33.08 -2.51 19.47
N SER A 230 32.88 -1.79 18.35
CA SER A 230 32.04 -0.59 18.37
C SER A 230 30.57 -0.97 18.27
N PHE A 231 29.73 -0.20 18.96
CA PHE A 231 28.28 -0.29 18.83
C PHE A 231 27.63 1.09 18.88
N LEU A 232 26.51 1.21 18.17
CA LEU A 232 25.64 2.39 18.16
C LEU A 232 24.19 1.92 18.28
N PHE A 233 23.39 2.69 19.02
CA PHE A 233 21.95 2.48 19.09
C PHE A 233 21.24 3.76 18.64
N ASP A 234 20.48 3.64 17.55
CA ASP A 234 19.64 4.70 17.01
C ASP A 234 18.17 4.34 17.19
N TYR A 235 17.31 5.35 17.38
CA TYR A 235 15.88 5.12 17.54
C TYR A 235 15.02 6.19 16.84
N ASP A 236 13.78 5.83 16.53
CA ASP A 236 12.75 6.71 15.96
C ASP A 236 11.50 6.66 16.83
N ALA A 237 11.03 7.83 17.26
CA ALA A 237 9.86 8.01 18.11
C ALA A 237 8.73 8.77 17.42
N THR A 238 8.84 9.03 16.12
CA THR A 238 7.89 9.90 15.40
C THR A 238 7.29 9.18 14.21
N ASN A 239 8.12 8.54 13.37
CA ASN A 239 7.65 7.92 12.14
C ASN A 239 7.02 6.56 12.41
N GLU A 240 6.00 6.22 11.60
CA GLU A 240 5.44 4.87 11.62
C GLU A 240 6.55 3.87 11.21
N PRO A 241 6.78 2.80 11.98
CA PRO A 241 7.75 1.78 11.59
C PRO A 241 7.37 1.15 10.25
N THR A 242 8.37 0.93 9.38
CA THR A 242 8.19 0.10 8.19
C THR A 242 8.08 -1.37 8.62
N TRP A 243 6.84 -1.82 8.81
CA TRP A 243 6.51 -3.20 9.16
C TRP A 243 6.71 -4.16 7.98
N ARG A 244 7.15 -5.39 8.24
CA ARG A 244 6.98 -6.49 7.28
C ARG A 244 5.50 -6.85 7.21
N GLN A 245 4.83 -6.89 8.37
CA GLN A 245 3.40 -7.05 8.51
C GLN A 245 2.86 -6.09 9.58
N PRO A 246 2.00 -5.11 9.24
CA PRO A 246 1.50 -4.20 10.25
C PRO A 246 0.55 -4.90 11.23
N PRO A 247 0.52 -4.49 12.51
CA PRO A 247 -0.44 -5.01 13.47
C PRO A 247 -1.87 -4.66 13.07
N GLY A 248 -2.82 -5.55 13.39
CA GLY A 248 -4.24 -5.41 13.04
C GLY A 248 -4.78 -6.44 12.04
N THR A 249 -3.90 -7.25 11.41
CA THR A 249 -4.30 -8.34 10.51
C THR A 249 -4.86 -9.57 11.24
N GLY A 250 -4.76 -9.63 12.57
CA GLY A 250 -5.25 -10.73 13.40
C GLY A 250 -5.84 -10.27 14.74
N ARG A 251 -6.60 -11.15 15.41
CA ARG A 251 -7.33 -10.83 16.66
C ARG A 251 -6.43 -10.41 17.83
N LEU A 252 -5.23 -10.96 17.92
CA LEU A 252 -4.30 -10.69 19.04
C LEU A 252 -3.72 -9.28 19.00
N THR A 253 -3.56 -8.69 17.82
CA THR A 253 -2.88 -7.39 17.62
C THR A 253 -3.84 -6.25 17.31
N ALA A 254 -5.16 -6.51 17.31
CA ALA A 254 -6.19 -5.55 16.95
C ALA A 254 -6.18 -4.28 17.82
N ARG A 255 -5.73 -4.37 19.08
CA ARG A 255 -5.66 -3.24 20.02
C ARG A 255 -4.24 -2.77 20.30
N ALA A 256 -3.25 -3.17 19.50
CA ALA A 256 -1.85 -2.85 19.75
C ALA A 256 -1.59 -1.33 19.83
N TYR A 257 -2.25 -0.54 18.98
CA TYR A 257 -2.13 0.93 18.98
C TYR A 257 -2.77 1.59 20.21
N GLU A 258 -3.91 1.09 20.68
CA GLU A 258 -4.53 1.55 21.93
C GLU A 258 -3.67 1.17 23.14
N ALA A 259 -3.18 -0.07 23.18
CA ALA A 259 -2.32 -0.58 24.24
C ALA A 259 -1.02 0.24 24.36
N GLU A 260 -0.43 0.64 23.23
CA GLU A 260 0.73 1.53 23.20
C GLU A 260 0.49 2.85 23.95
N LEU A 261 -0.69 3.46 23.81
CA LEU A 261 -1.06 4.70 24.51
C LEU A 261 -1.44 4.47 25.97
N ALA A 262 -1.97 3.30 26.30
CA ALA A 262 -2.22 2.91 27.68
C ALA A 262 -0.91 2.69 28.47
N TYR A 263 0.09 2.06 27.83
CA TYR A 263 1.38 1.77 28.46
C TYR A 263 2.31 2.98 28.51
N PHE A 264 2.31 3.80 27.47
CA PHE A 264 3.16 4.98 27.35
C PHE A 264 2.29 6.24 27.15
N PRO A 265 1.58 6.71 28.20
CA PRO A 265 0.71 7.86 28.08
C PRO A 265 1.52 9.13 27.75
N ARG A 266 0.97 9.98 26.88
CA ARG A 266 1.59 11.23 26.44
C ARG A 266 0.52 12.25 26.06
N PRO A 267 0.78 13.57 26.14
CA PRO A 267 -0.16 14.59 25.70
C PRO A 267 -0.60 14.36 24.26
N ARG A 268 -1.88 14.66 23.92
CA ARG A 268 -2.43 14.43 22.57
C ARG A 268 -1.59 15.06 21.45
N LYS A 269 -1.00 16.23 21.69
CA LYS A 269 -0.09 16.95 20.78
C LYS A 269 1.21 16.22 20.46
N GLN A 270 1.58 15.25 21.30
CA GLN A 270 2.81 14.47 21.21
C GLN A 270 2.54 13.06 20.68
N VAL A 271 1.27 12.74 20.38
CA VAL A 271 0.90 11.49 19.70
C VAL A 271 1.05 11.70 18.19
N PRO A 272 1.92 10.94 17.49
CA PRO A 272 2.01 11.01 16.04
C PRO A 272 0.66 10.77 15.36
N GLU A 273 0.41 11.43 14.23
CA GLU A 273 -0.87 11.38 13.53
C GLU A 273 -1.26 9.94 13.13
N TRP A 274 -0.30 9.15 12.63
CA TRP A 274 -0.52 7.75 12.30
C TRP A 274 -0.97 6.92 13.51
N LEU A 275 -0.41 7.18 14.69
CA LEU A 275 -0.76 6.46 15.92
C LEU A 275 -2.13 6.90 16.43
N ALA A 276 -2.42 8.20 16.38
CA ALA A 276 -3.73 8.73 16.75
C ALA A 276 -4.84 8.14 15.89
N ALA A 277 -4.62 8.05 14.58
CA ALA A 277 -5.55 7.45 13.63
C ALA A 277 -5.81 5.97 13.93
N LYS A 278 -4.74 5.17 14.02
CA LYS A 278 -4.85 3.71 14.24
C LYS A 278 -5.29 3.31 15.65
N ALA A 279 -5.12 4.19 16.63
CA ALA A 279 -5.68 4.01 17.98
C ALA A 279 -7.10 4.58 18.12
N GLY A 280 -7.69 5.12 17.04
CA GLY A 280 -9.04 5.69 17.07
C GLY A 280 -9.18 6.93 17.97
N LEU A 281 -8.08 7.67 18.22
CA LEU A 281 -8.15 8.88 19.02
C LEU A 281 -8.95 9.97 18.31
N PRO A 282 -9.74 10.79 19.04
CA PRO A 282 -10.46 11.89 18.44
C PRO A 282 -9.56 12.86 17.66
N VAL A 283 -10.13 13.47 16.62
CA VAL A 283 -9.47 14.53 15.84
C VAL A 283 -9.07 15.67 16.78
N GLU A 284 -7.83 16.14 16.66
CA GLU A 284 -7.35 17.28 17.44
C GLU A 284 -7.64 18.59 16.70
N VAL A 285 -8.73 19.27 17.10
CA VAL A 285 -9.12 20.56 16.53
C VAL A 285 -9.67 21.48 17.62
N THR A 286 -9.44 22.79 17.47
CA THR A 286 -10.02 23.82 18.34
C THR A 286 -10.80 24.81 17.48
N PHE A 287 -12.11 24.89 17.70
CA PHE A 287 -12.97 25.81 16.97
C PHE A 287 -13.11 27.15 17.70
N ARG A 288 -13.16 28.24 16.93
CA ARG A 288 -13.62 29.55 17.40
C ARG A 288 -15.08 29.72 16.97
N LYS A 289 -15.96 30.18 17.87
CA LYS A 289 -17.38 30.39 17.56
C LYS A 289 -17.61 31.88 17.32
N ALA A 290 -18.08 32.24 16.13
CA ALA A 290 -18.49 33.60 15.84
C ALA A 290 -19.92 33.82 16.32
N VAL A 291 -20.13 34.96 16.97
CA VAL A 291 -21.41 35.52 17.34
C VAL A 291 -21.70 36.76 16.49
N LEU A 292 -22.92 37.28 16.57
CA LEU A 292 -23.22 38.58 15.96
C LEU A 292 -22.51 39.67 16.78
N PRO A 293 -21.73 40.59 16.15
CA PRO A 293 -21.04 41.63 16.90
C PRO A 293 -22.02 42.57 17.60
N GLU A 294 -21.70 42.95 18.85
CA GLU A 294 -22.43 43.98 19.58
C GLU A 294 -22.34 45.34 18.84
N ASN A 295 -21.15 45.67 18.35
CA ASN A 295 -20.91 46.85 17.54
C ASN A 295 -21.09 46.54 16.05
N ARG A 296 -22.29 46.82 15.54
CA ARG A 296 -22.71 46.53 14.17
C ARG A 296 -22.18 47.60 13.22
N GLN A 297 -20.96 47.41 12.72
CA GLN A 297 -20.38 48.29 11.70
C GLN A 297 -20.73 47.79 10.29
N PRO A 298 -21.14 48.70 9.38
CA PRO A 298 -21.36 48.35 8.00
C PRO A 298 -20.03 48.03 7.30
N LEU A 299 -20.02 47.00 6.47
CA LEU A 299 -18.85 46.67 5.63
C LEU A 299 -18.76 47.61 4.42
N PRO A 300 -17.54 47.95 3.95
CA PRO A 300 -17.35 48.66 2.70
C PRO A 300 -17.99 47.90 1.52
N PRO A 301 -18.73 48.57 0.60
CA PRO A 301 -19.47 47.91 -0.46
C PRO A 301 -18.65 46.94 -1.33
N GLU A 302 -17.37 47.25 -1.54
CA GLU A 302 -16.41 46.46 -2.30
C GLU A 302 -16.08 45.10 -1.65
N GLU A 303 -16.12 45.00 -0.31
CA GLU A 303 -15.81 43.77 0.41
C GLU A 303 -17.04 42.88 0.64
N VAL A 304 -18.25 43.47 0.68
CA VAL A 304 -19.50 42.76 0.99
C VAL A 304 -19.66 41.50 0.14
N ARG A 305 -19.40 41.60 -1.17
CA ARG A 305 -19.55 40.45 -2.07
C ARG A 305 -18.60 39.31 -1.73
N GLY A 306 -17.33 39.60 -1.47
CA GLY A 306 -16.32 38.59 -1.15
C GLY A 306 -16.59 37.92 0.20
N VAL A 307 -16.91 38.72 1.22
CA VAL A 307 -17.26 38.21 2.56
C VAL A 307 -18.53 37.38 2.51
N LEU A 308 -19.55 37.83 1.79
CA LEU A 308 -20.81 37.11 1.67
C LEU A 308 -20.65 35.77 0.93
N ASP A 309 -19.89 35.76 -0.17
CA ASP A 309 -19.60 34.52 -0.93
C ASP A 309 -18.85 33.50 -0.06
N TYR A 310 -17.84 33.97 0.69
CA TYR A 310 -17.12 33.14 1.65
C TYR A 310 -18.06 32.53 2.72
N LEU A 311 -18.85 33.36 3.39
CA LEU A 311 -19.71 32.93 4.50
C LEU A 311 -20.81 31.95 4.06
N TYR A 312 -21.36 32.12 2.84
CA TYR A 312 -22.40 31.24 2.30
C TYR A 312 -21.86 29.95 1.68
N ARG A 313 -20.69 30.00 1.02
CA ARG A 313 -20.10 28.81 0.36
C ARG A 313 -19.43 27.86 1.34
N ALA A 314 -19.12 28.30 2.55
CA ALA A 314 -18.59 27.45 3.59
C ALA A 314 -19.52 26.24 3.86
N PRO A 315 -18.98 25.04 4.06
CA PRO A 315 -19.79 23.86 4.38
C PRO A 315 -20.73 24.09 5.57
N VAL A 316 -21.98 23.68 5.40
CA VAL A 316 -22.96 23.61 6.49
C VAL A 316 -22.72 22.32 7.28
N VAL A 317 -22.58 22.42 8.59
CA VAL A 317 -22.31 21.30 9.50
C VAL A 317 -23.49 20.91 10.37
N LEU A 318 -24.43 21.83 10.57
CA LEU A 318 -25.66 21.57 11.30
C LEU A 318 -26.79 22.42 10.72
N THR A 319 -27.96 21.83 10.53
CA THR A 319 -29.18 22.56 10.12
C THR A 319 -30.33 22.08 11.00
N ARG A 320 -31.09 23.03 11.53
CA ARG A 320 -32.35 22.76 12.22
C ARG A 320 -33.52 23.25 11.34
N PRO A 321 -34.68 22.58 11.39
CA PRO A 321 -35.80 22.89 10.49
C PRO A 321 -36.46 24.24 10.80
N GLU A 322 -36.35 24.71 12.04
CA GLU A 322 -36.97 25.95 12.47
C GLU A 322 -36.18 27.19 11.99
N ARG A 323 -36.92 28.27 11.73
CA ARG A 323 -36.31 29.58 11.51
C ARG A 323 -36.35 30.38 12.80
N LEU A 324 -35.28 31.13 13.05
CA LEU A 324 -35.14 31.97 14.22
C LEU A 324 -35.80 33.34 13.98
N SER A 325 -36.18 34.00 15.08
CA SER A 325 -36.60 35.40 15.05
C SER A 325 -35.43 36.31 14.70
N ASP A 326 -35.70 37.36 13.92
CA ASP A 326 -34.71 38.36 13.53
C ASP A 326 -34.37 39.25 14.73
N ALA A 327 -33.11 39.20 15.20
CA ALA A 327 -32.65 39.97 16.36
C ALA A 327 -32.55 41.49 16.08
N VAL A 328 -32.52 41.90 14.81
CA VAL A 328 -32.53 43.31 14.38
C VAL A 328 -33.97 43.79 14.19
N ASN A 329 -34.87 42.92 13.73
CA ASN A 329 -36.30 43.20 13.60
C ASN A 329 -37.19 42.12 14.26
N PRO A 330 -37.30 42.09 15.61
CA PRO A 330 -38.03 41.03 16.32
C PRO A 330 -39.54 41.00 16.02
N ALA A 331 -40.11 42.10 15.52
CA ALA A 331 -41.52 42.19 15.13
C ALA A 331 -41.82 41.57 13.75
N GLY A 332 -40.78 41.21 12.98
CA GLY A 332 -40.91 40.57 11.68
C GLY A 332 -41.18 39.06 11.74
N PRO A 333 -41.47 38.42 10.59
CA PRO A 333 -41.57 36.96 10.52
C PRO A 333 -40.21 36.31 10.84
N ALA A 334 -40.25 35.11 11.44
CA ALA A 334 -39.04 34.31 11.67
C ALA A 334 -38.47 33.82 10.33
N ASP A 335 -37.47 34.53 9.81
CA ASP A 335 -36.87 34.27 8.49
C ASP A 335 -35.38 33.90 8.56
N VAL A 336 -34.75 33.98 9.75
CA VAL A 336 -33.33 33.70 9.97
C VAL A 336 -33.08 32.19 9.95
N PRO A 337 -32.19 31.66 9.09
CA PRO A 337 -31.90 30.23 9.07
C PRO A 337 -31.19 29.76 10.35
N ASP A 338 -31.69 28.67 10.96
CA ASP A 338 -30.97 27.96 12.03
C ASP A 338 -30.03 26.91 11.43
N ALA A 339 -28.89 27.37 10.93
CA ALA A 339 -27.84 26.52 10.42
C ALA A 339 -26.47 27.05 10.83
N PHE A 340 -25.47 26.19 10.83
CA PHE A 340 -24.10 26.54 11.19
C PHE A 340 -23.16 26.14 10.05
N HIS A 341 -22.25 27.07 9.73
CA HIS A 341 -21.20 26.89 8.74
C HIS A 341 -19.84 26.77 9.44
N THR A 342 -18.87 26.17 8.75
CA THR A 342 -17.48 26.17 9.20
C THR A 342 -16.49 26.30 8.04
N ASP A 343 -15.33 26.87 8.31
CA ASP A 343 -14.15 26.81 7.46
C ASP A 343 -13.04 25.91 8.03
N GLY A 344 -13.37 25.11 9.05
CA GLY A 344 -12.44 24.23 9.75
C GLY A 344 -11.70 24.87 10.93
N VAL A 345 -11.79 26.19 11.12
CA VAL A 345 -11.25 26.88 12.30
C VAL A 345 -12.34 27.67 13.03
N TRP A 346 -13.24 28.31 12.27
CA TRP A 346 -14.39 29.02 12.79
C TRP A 346 -15.67 28.24 12.55
N ILE A 347 -16.61 28.38 13.48
CA ILE A 347 -18.00 27.98 13.33
C ILE A 347 -18.85 29.24 13.48
N TRP A 348 -19.75 29.49 12.53
CA TRP A 348 -20.66 30.64 12.59
C TRP A 348 -22.09 30.28 12.23
N PRO A 349 -23.09 30.95 12.84
CA PRO A 349 -24.47 30.75 12.47
C PRO A 349 -24.76 31.39 11.10
N ALA A 350 -25.64 30.77 10.32
CA ALA A 350 -26.16 31.28 9.04
C ALA A 350 -26.89 32.63 9.18
N ALA A 351 -27.20 33.03 10.42
CA ALA A 351 -27.63 34.37 10.77
C ALA A 351 -26.61 35.46 10.34
N ILE A 352 -25.30 35.20 10.42
CA ILE A 352 -24.28 36.19 10.05
C ILE A 352 -24.35 36.55 8.56
N PRO A 353 -24.25 35.61 7.60
CA PRO A 353 -24.42 35.94 6.18
C PRO A 353 -25.82 36.48 5.86
N HIS A 354 -26.87 36.03 6.57
CA HIS A 354 -28.22 36.58 6.43
C HIS A 354 -28.26 38.08 6.79
N TYR A 355 -27.70 38.48 7.93
CA TYR A 355 -27.67 39.88 8.35
C TYR A 355 -26.72 40.75 7.55
N LEU A 356 -25.59 40.22 7.08
CA LEU A 356 -24.74 40.92 6.12
C LEU A 356 -25.51 41.25 4.84
N ARG A 357 -26.27 40.28 4.31
CA ARG A 357 -27.09 40.49 3.12
C ARG A 357 -28.25 41.47 3.35
N LYS A 358 -28.96 41.35 4.49
CA LYS A 358 -30.19 42.09 4.78
C LYS A 358 -29.94 43.51 5.29
N TYR A 359 -28.90 43.68 6.12
CA TYR A 359 -28.63 44.91 6.86
C TYR A 359 -27.23 45.49 6.63
N GLY A 360 -26.35 44.81 5.88
CA GLY A 360 -24.96 45.24 5.68
C GLY A 360 -24.07 45.05 6.91
N ILE A 361 -24.55 44.34 7.94
CA ILE A 361 -23.84 44.13 9.22
C ILE A 361 -22.72 43.10 8.99
N GLY A 362 -21.47 43.51 9.18
CA GLY A 362 -20.32 42.62 9.05
C GLY A 362 -20.23 41.55 10.14
N PRO A 363 -19.49 40.46 9.90
CA PRO A 363 -19.08 39.53 10.95
C PRO A 363 -18.14 40.22 11.96
N GLU A 364 -17.80 39.53 13.05
CA GLU A 364 -16.81 40.01 14.00
C GLU A 364 -15.45 40.34 13.34
N PRO A 365 -14.70 41.34 13.86
CA PRO A 365 -13.45 41.80 13.26
C PRO A 365 -12.41 40.69 13.04
N GLU A 366 -12.26 39.76 13.97
CA GLU A 366 -11.26 38.69 13.86
C GLU A 366 -11.62 37.66 12.78
N LEU A 367 -12.92 37.36 12.62
CA LEU A 367 -13.39 36.52 11.51
C LEU A 367 -13.21 37.27 10.18
N LEU A 368 -13.49 38.57 10.15
CA LEU A 368 -13.28 39.40 8.96
C LEU A 368 -11.81 39.48 8.55
N GLU A 369 -10.89 39.67 9.51
CA GLU A 369 -9.45 39.64 9.29
C GLU A 369 -8.99 38.30 8.71
N ARG A 370 -9.52 37.19 9.23
CA ARG A 370 -9.25 35.86 8.68
C ARG A 370 -9.73 35.73 7.24
N ILE A 371 -10.98 36.15 6.96
CA ILE A 371 -11.57 36.10 5.61
C ILE A 371 -10.70 36.88 4.62
N ARG A 372 -10.23 38.07 5.01
CA ARG A 372 -9.30 38.88 4.21
C ARG A 372 -7.96 38.16 4.02
N GLY A 373 -7.40 37.60 5.10
CA GLY A 373 -6.12 36.88 5.09
C GLY A 373 -6.10 35.66 4.15
N ILE A 374 -7.24 35.00 3.95
CA ILE A 374 -7.39 33.87 2.99
C ILE A 374 -7.99 34.31 1.64
N SER A 375 -7.94 35.62 1.34
CA SER A 375 -8.39 36.20 0.07
C SER A 375 -9.83 35.83 -0.30
N PHE A 376 -10.73 35.79 0.70
CA PHE A 376 -12.14 35.47 0.54
C PHE A 376 -12.42 34.06 -0.05
N ARG A 377 -11.45 33.14 0.01
CA ARG A 377 -11.62 31.75 -0.47
C ARG A 377 -11.88 30.80 0.70
N VAL A 378 -12.95 30.03 0.58
CA VAL A 378 -13.27 28.96 1.54
C VAL A 378 -12.24 27.84 1.39
N PRO A 379 -11.52 27.45 2.47
CA PRO A 379 -10.64 26.30 2.44
C PRO A 379 -11.44 25.00 2.30
N TYR A 380 -10.82 23.95 1.77
CA TYR A 380 -11.40 22.61 1.84
C TYR A 380 -11.49 22.17 3.31
N VAL A 381 -12.67 21.78 3.75
CA VAL A 381 -12.91 21.26 5.10
C VAL A 381 -13.14 19.76 5.03
N PRO A 382 -12.21 18.92 5.53
CA PRO A 382 -12.36 17.47 5.51
C PRO A 382 -13.64 16.98 6.21
N PRO A 383 -14.22 15.83 5.80
CA PRO A 383 -15.41 15.25 6.44
C PRO A 383 -15.31 15.13 7.97
N GLU A 384 -14.18 14.70 8.49
CA GLU A 384 -13.91 14.51 9.91
C GLU A 384 -13.88 15.83 10.69
N ILE A 385 -13.39 16.92 10.07
CA ILE A 385 -13.42 18.26 10.68
C ILE A 385 -14.85 18.81 10.68
N ARG A 386 -15.64 18.53 9.63
CA ARG A 386 -17.06 18.89 9.58
C ARG A 386 -17.86 18.17 10.66
N ALA A 387 -17.62 16.86 10.82
CA ALA A 387 -18.23 16.06 11.88
C ALA A 387 -17.76 16.51 13.29
N ALA A 388 -16.50 16.92 13.46
CA ALA A 388 -16.02 17.51 14.71
C ALA A 388 -16.70 18.86 15.01
N ALA A 389 -16.93 19.70 14.00
CA ALA A 389 -17.64 20.97 14.17
C ALA A 389 -19.12 20.76 14.54
N GLU A 390 -19.77 19.75 13.96
CA GLU A 390 -21.11 19.32 14.37
C GLU A 390 -21.12 18.81 15.82
N ALA A 391 -20.16 17.95 16.18
CA ALA A 391 -20.02 17.43 17.54
C ALA A 391 -19.80 18.54 18.58
N GLU A 392 -18.99 19.55 18.24
CA GLU A 392 -18.75 20.76 19.07
C GLU A 392 -20.02 21.60 19.28
N LEU A 393 -20.95 21.59 18.33
CA LEU A 393 -22.25 22.27 18.45
C LEU A 393 -23.27 21.45 19.26
N LEU A 394 -23.19 20.11 19.17
CA LEU A 394 -24.08 19.19 19.88
C LEU A 394 -23.58 18.82 21.28
N GLY A 395 -22.33 19.13 21.62
CA GLY A 395 -21.68 18.72 22.87
C GLY A 395 -21.38 17.23 22.94
N THR A 396 -21.18 16.57 21.79
CA THR A 396 -20.86 15.13 21.70
C THR A 396 -19.35 14.91 21.52
N PRO A 397 -18.82 13.70 21.80
CA PRO A 397 -17.42 13.39 21.53
C PRO A 397 -17.06 13.61 20.07
N TYR A 398 -15.86 14.14 19.82
CA TYR A 398 -15.33 14.33 18.47
C TYR A 398 -15.14 12.98 17.76
N PRO A 399 -15.29 12.95 16.42
CA PRO A 399 -15.05 11.75 15.64
C PRO A 399 -13.58 11.31 15.75
N PRO A 400 -13.30 10.01 15.55
CA PRO A 400 -11.93 9.51 15.51
C PRO A 400 -11.16 10.15 14.36
N THR A 401 -9.85 10.28 14.55
CA THR A 401 -8.90 10.68 13.51
C THR A 401 -8.98 9.63 12.39
N PRO A 402 -9.21 10.03 11.13
CA PRO A 402 -9.33 9.06 10.05
C PRO A 402 -8.02 8.30 9.88
N GLU A 403 -8.13 6.98 9.72
CA GLU A 403 -7.01 6.20 9.22
C GLU A 403 -6.70 6.65 7.80
N THR A 404 -5.65 7.44 7.66
CA THR A 404 -5.00 7.64 6.37
C THR A 404 -4.28 6.34 6.07
N GLY A 405 -5.01 5.36 5.53
CA GLY A 405 -4.44 4.09 5.15
C GLY A 405 -3.28 4.34 4.19
N ALA A 406 -2.07 3.90 4.57
CA ALA A 406 -0.97 3.86 3.62
C ALA A 406 -1.47 3.08 2.40
N ALA A 407 -1.39 3.70 1.22
CA ALA A 407 -1.79 3.02 0.00
C ALA A 407 -1.04 1.70 -0.09
N ASP A 408 -1.74 0.62 -0.44
CA ASP A 408 -1.10 -0.67 -0.66
C ASP A 408 -0.04 -0.55 -1.76
N SER A 409 0.95 -1.45 -1.74
CA SER A 409 2.10 -1.38 -2.64
C SER A 409 1.72 -1.33 -4.13
N VAL A 410 0.64 -1.99 -4.53
CA VAL A 410 0.15 -1.97 -5.92
C VAL A 410 -0.40 -0.59 -6.26
N THR A 411 -1.21 0.00 -5.38
CA THR A 411 -1.72 1.36 -5.55
C THR A 411 -0.60 2.42 -5.56
N LEU A 412 0.47 2.24 -4.78
CA LEU A 412 1.64 3.12 -4.83
C LEU A 412 2.31 3.11 -6.21
N ILE A 413 2.50 1.92 -6.79
CA ILE A 413 3.04 1.76 -8.15
C ILE A 413 2.15 2.42 -9.20
N ASP A 414 0.82 2.26 -9.11
CA ASP A 414 -0.12 2.91 -10.01
C ASP A 414 -0.06 4.46 -9.93
N ARG A 415 0.39 5.00 -8.79
CA ARG A 415 0.64 6.44 -8.59
C ARG A 415 2.04 6.89 -8.98
N GLY A 416 2.88 6.00 -9.51
CA GLY A 416 4.27 6.29 -9.89
C GLY A 416 5.23 6.38 -8.71
N ALA A 417 4.87 5.84 -7.54
CA ALA A 417 5.73 5.77 -6.36
C ALA A 417 6.32 4.36 -6.20
N GLU A 418 7.48 4.26 -5.57
CA GLU A 418 8.15 2.98 -5.28
C GLU A 418 7.84 2.52 -3.85
N PRO A 419 7.32 1.28 -3.65
CA PRO A 419 7.14 0.71 -2.32
C PRO A 419 8.49 0.53 -1.59
N PRO A 420 8.58 0.86 -0.29
CA PRO A 420 9.86 0.87 0.43
C PRO A 420 10.52 -0.51 0.57
N LEU A 421 9.74 -1.59 0.49
CA LEU A 421 10.20 -2.98 0.56
C LEU A 421 10.08 -3.71 -0.78
N GLY A 422 9.81 -2.99 -1.88
CA GLY A 422 9.46 -3.59 -3.16
C GLY A 422 8.08 -4.25 -3.16
N LEU A 423 7.76 -4.97 -4.23
CA LEU A 423 6.53 -5.75 -4.36
C LEU A 423 6.77 -7.20 -3.93
N ARG A 424 5.80 -7.76 -3.22
CA ARG A 424 5.72 -9.20 -2.99
C ARG A 424 5.33 -9.93 -4.26
N ALA A 425 5.63 -11.22 -4.36
CA ALA A 425 5.26 -12.03 -5.53
C ALA A 425 3.76 -11.95 -5.87
N SER A 426 2.89 -12.03 -4.86
CA SER A 426 1.44 -11.85 -5.06
C SER A 426 1.05 -10.47 -5.63
N GLU A 427 1.77 -9.42 -5.23
CA GLU A 427 1.56 -8.05 -5.69
C GLU A 427 2.11 -7.86 -7.11
N VAL A 428 3.27 -8.43 -7.44
CA VAL A 428 3.82 -8.48 -8.80
C VAL A 428 2.81 -9.10 -9.77
N LEU A 429 2.27 -10.27 -9.42
CA LEU A 429 1.28 -10.95 -10.26
C LEU A 429 -0.05 -10.17 -10.32
N THR A 430 -0.36 -9.35 -9.32
CA THR A 430 -1.51 -8.42 -9.37
C THR A 430 -1.26 -7.28 -10.36
N VAL A 431 -0.08 -6.65 -10.30
CA VAL A 431 0.34 -5.61 -11.25
C VAL A 431 0.36 -6.16 -12.68
N LEU A 432 0.92 -7.35 -12.89
CA LEU A 432 0.95 -8.01 -14.19
C LEU A 432 -0.46 -8.16 -14.78
N GLN A 433 -1.40 -8.72 -14.01
CA GLN A 433 -2.78 -8.92 -14.45
C GLN A 433 -3.47 -7.58 -14.80
N ARG A 434 -3.26 -6.54 -13.97
CA ARG A 434 -3.78 -5.19 -14.24
C ARG A 434 -3.25 -4.64 -15.56
N ARG A 435 -1.94 -4.72 -15.80
CA ARG A 435 -1.31 -4.24 -17.05
C ARG A 435 -1.79 -5.02 -18.26
N LEU A 436 -1.89 -6.35 -18.18
CA LEU A 436 -2.44 -7.17 -19.28
C LEU A 436 -3.88 -6.75 -19.62
N ASN A 437 -4.72 -6.53 -18.62
CA ASN A 437 -6.10 -6.07 -18.81
C ASN A 437 -6.17 -4.64 -19.39
N GLU A 438 -5.34 -3.71 -18.90
CA GLU A 438 -5.24 -2.33 -19.40
C GLU A 438 -4.86 -2.27 -20.89
N TYR A 439 -3.98 -3.16 -21.33
CA TYR A 439 -3.60 -3.29 -22.75
C TYR A 439 -4.55 -4.17 -23.57
N GLY A 440 -5.66 -4.66 -22.98
CA GLY A 440 -6.67 -5.45 -23.67
C GLY A 440 -6.22 -6.85 -24.07
N ILE A 441 -5.23 -7.42 -23.37
CA ILE A 441 -4.79 -8.80 -23.61
C ILE A 441 -5.80 -9.76 -22.98
N ALA A 442 -6.43 -10.59 -23.83
CA ALA A 442 -7.45 -11.54 -23.37
C ALA A 442 -6.85 -12.60 -22.43
N GLU A 443 -7.59 -12.98 -21.38
CA GLU A 443 -7.20 -14.06 -20.45
C GLU A 443 -7.01 -15.41 -21.15
N SER A 444 -7.61 -15.61 -22.33
CA SER A 444 -7.37 -16.80 -23.15
C SER A 444 -5.95 -16.88 -23.72
N ALA A 445 -5.24 -15.74 -23.83
CA ALA A 445 -3.92 -15.63 -24.43
C ALA A 445 -2.78 -16.04 -23.50
N TYR A 446 -3.04 -16.18 -22.20
CA TYR A 446 -2.04 -16.56 -21.21
C TYR A 446 -2.60 -17.43 -20.08
N ARG A 447 -1.71 -18.07 -19.32
CA ARG A 447 -2.01 -18.70 -18.02
C ARG A 447 -0.96 -18.25 -17.00
N ILE A 448 -1.40 -18.05 -15.77
CA ILE A 448 -0.53 -17.73 -14.63
C ILE A 448 -0.76 -18.82 -13.58
N GLY A 449 0.32 -19.40 -13.07
CA GLY A 449 0.31 -20.47 -12.06
C GLY A 449 0.45 -21.87 -12.62
N GLU A 450 0.13 -22.09 -13.89
CA GLU A 450 0.19 -23.40 -14.53
C GLU A 450 0.71 -23.32 -15.96
N HIS A 451 1.32 -24.41 -16.40
CA HIS A 451 1.69 -24.61 -17.78
C HIS A 451 0.48 -25.05 -18.61
N ALA A 452 0.28 -24.43 -19.77
CA ALA A 452 -0.74 -24.80 -20.74
C ALA A 452 -0.16 -24.83 -22.16
N GLU A 453 -0.43 -25.90 -22.89
CA GLU A 453 0.04 -26.04 -24.27
C GLU A 453 -0.58 -24.99 -25.20
N GLY A 454 0.23 -24.46 -26.13
CA GLY A 454 -0.23 -23.54 -27.17
C GLY A 454 -0.61 -22.14 -26.69
N VAL A 455 -0.33 -21.81 -25.42
CA VAL A 455 -0.64 -20.53 -24.78
C VAL A 455 0.60 -20.04 -24.05
N TRP A 456 0.73 -18.72 -23.85
CA TRP A 456 1.79 -18.20 -22.99
C TRP A 456 1.53 -18.58 -21.54
N SER A 457 2.48 -19.22 -20.86
CA SER A 457 2.32 -19.58 -19.45
C SER A 457 3.44 -19.00 -18.62
N LEU A 458 3.10 -18.41 -17.47
CA LEU A 458 4.02 -18.09 -16.39
C LEU A 458 3.67 -19.00 -15.21
N HIS A 459 4.61 -19.80 -14.74
CA HIS A 459 4.39 -20.69 -13.61
C HIS A 459 5.66 -20.88 -12.81
N ARG A 460 5.50 -21.30 -11.56
CA ARG A 460 6.61 -21.61 -10.65
C ARG A 460 6.99 -23.08 -10.81
N THR A 461 8.28 -23.36 -11.00
CA THR A 461 8.86 -24.70 -10.89
C THR A 461 9.57 -24.88 -9.55
N GLU A 462 10.16 -26.04 -9.29
CA GLU A 462 10.93 -26.24 -8.05
C GLU A 462 12.12 -25.28 -7.95
N ALA A 463 12.75 -24.93 -9.07
CA ALA A 463 14.01 -24.19 -9.09
C ALA A 463 13.88 -22.72 -9.54
N SER A 464 12.80 -22.34 -10.23
CA SER A 464 12.70 -21.00 -10.85
C SER A 464 11.28 -20.62 -11.25
N TRP A 465 11.10 -19.39 -11.70
CA TRP A 465 9.92 -18.96 -12.44
C TRP A 465 10.13 -19.16 -13.93
N GLU A 466 9.23 -19.87 -14.59
CA GLU A 466 9.35 -20.16 -16.02
C GLU A 466 8.25 -19.50 -16.84
N VAL A 467 8.66 -18.92 -17.97
CA VAL A 467 7.77 -18.43 -19.01
C VAL A 467 7.91 -19.29 -20.27
N THR A 468 6.83 -19.95 -20.66
CA THR A 468 6.76 -20.76 -21.89
C THR A 468 5.88 -20.08 -22.93
N GLY A 469 6.35 -20.03 -24.18
CA GLY A 469 5.57 -19.52 -25.30
C GLY A 469 4.65 -20.57 -25.94
N PRO A 470 3.75 -20.15 -26.84
CA PRO A 470 2.82 -21.05 -27.53
C PRO A 470 3.49 -21.96 -28.57
N ALA A 471 4.73 -21.66 -28.97
CA ALA A 471 5.54 -22.52 -29.83
C ALA A 471 6.43 -23.43 -28.97
N ALA A 472 6.84 -24.59 -29.52
CA ALA A 472 7.73 -25.56 -28.87
C ALA A 472 9.19 -25.07 -28.74
N GLY A 473 9.38 -23.89 -28.17
CA GLY A 473 10.68 -23.33 -27.80
C GLY A 473 11.07 -23.69 -26.37
N GLU A 474 12.33 -23.44 -26.02
CA GLU A 474 12.84 -23.65 -24.67
C GLU A 474 12.17 -22.66 -23.67
N PRO A 475 11.78 -23.12 -22.47
CA PRO A 475 11.29 -22.24 -21.41
C PRO A 475 12.32 -21.19 -21.01
N ALA A 476 11.88 -19.96 -20.78
CA ALA A 476 12.71 -18.92 -20.18
C ALA A 476 12.59 -18.99 -18.65
N ALA A 477 13.69 -19.32 -17.97
CA ALA A 477 13.75 -19.44 -16.51
C ALA A 477 14.32 -18.17 -15.85
N PHE A 478 13.72 -17.77 -14.73
CA PHE A 478 14.04 -16.55 -13.98
C PHE A 478 14.14 -16.83 -12.48
N ALA A 479 15.03 -16.15 -11.79
CA ALA A 479 15.18 -16.29 -10.34
C ALA A 479 14.03 -15.60 -9.59
N HIS A 480 13.50 -14.51 -10.14
CA HIS A 480 12.47 -13.68 -9.51
C HIS A 480 11.22 -13.59 -10.37
N VAL A 481 10.05 -13.65 -9.73
CA VAL A 481 8.75 -13.51 -10.40
C VAL A 481 8.61 -12.20 -11.14
N GLU A 482 9.25 -11.13 -10.66
CA GLU A 482 9.20 -9.82 -11.29
C GLU A 482 9.86 -9.82 -12.68
N GLU A 483 10.95 -10.57 -12.84
CA GLU A 483 11.63 -10.74 -14.13
C GLU A 483 10.77 -11.57 -15.10
N ALA A 484 10.21 -12.67 -14.62
CA ALA A 484 9.28 -13.51 -15.39
C ALA A 484 8.04 -12.71 -15.82
N ALA A 485 7.47 -11.90 -14.93
CA ALA A 485 6.32 -11.05 -15.23
C ALA A 485 6.65 -9.99 -16.30
N ARG A 486 7.81 -9.32 -16.19
CA ARG A 486 8.29 -8.38 -17.22
C ARG A 486 8.48 -9.08 -18.57
N PHE A 487 9.04 -10.28 -18.58
CA PHE A 487 9.26 -11.05 -19.79
C PHE A 487 7.94 -11.48 -20.45
N LEU A 488 6.97 -11.99 -19.68
CA LEU A 488 5.66 -12.36 -20.18
C LEU A 488 4.91 -11.14 -20.74
N LEU A 489 4.87 -10.04 -19.99
CA LEU A 489 4.24 -8.79 -20.42
C LEU A 489 4.86 -8.27 -21.72
N GLY A 490 6.20 -8.18 -21.77
CA GLY A 490 6.92 -7.76 -22.98
C GLY A 490 6.64 -8.68 -24.16
N SER A 491 6.61 -9.99 -23.95
CA SER A 491 6.34 -10.99 -24.99
C SER A 491 4.93 -10.83 -25.59
N LEU A 492 3.92 -10.62 -24.75
CA LEU A 492 2.53 -10.44 -25.18
C LEU A 492 2.32 -9.10 -25.89
N LEU A 493 3.01 -8.04 -25.47
CA LEU A 493 2.91 -6.72 -26.10
C LEU A 493 3.70 -6.60 -27.41
N LEU A 494 4.83 -7.31 -27.55
CA LEU A 494 5.64 -7.31 -28.77
C LEU A 494 5.03 -8.18 -29.88
N TYR A 495 4.35 -9.28 -29.53
CA TYR A 495 3.78 -10.22 -30.51
C TYR A 495 2.27 -10.43 -30.38
N PRO A 496 1.45 -9.36 -30.43
CA PRO A 496 -0.01 -9.42 -30.20
C PRO A 496 -0.77 -10.17 -31.30
N ALA A 497 -0.18 -10.40 -32.48
CA ALA A 497 -0.81 -11.21 -33.52
C ALA A 497 -0.92 -12.71 -33.14
N ARG A 498 -0.21 -13.14 -32.09
CA ARG A 498 -0.21 -14.51 -31.56
C ARG A 498 -1.23 -14.72 -30.43
N THR A 499 -1.94 -13.67 -30.02
CA THR A 499 -2.99 -13.79 -29.00
C THR A 499 -4.35 -14.05 -29.68
N PRO A 500 -5.19 -14.97 -29.16
CA PRO A 500 -6.55 -15.13 -29.62
C PRO A 500 -7.31 -13.79 -29.57
N GLU A 501 -8.25 -13.57 -30.52
CA GLU A 501 -9.06 -12.36 -30.48
C GLU A 501 -9.95 -12.34 -29.22
N PRO A 502 -10.08 -11.19 -28.54
CA PRO A 502 -11.06 -11.04 -27.48
C PRO A 502 -12.49 -11.28 -28.01
N GLN A 503 -13.40 -11.72 -27.14
CA GLN A 503 -14.84 -11.80 -27.41
C GLN A 503 -15.37 -10.46 -27.97
N PRO A 504 -16.49 -10.44 -28.72
CA PRO A 504 -16.95 -9.24 -29.41
C PRO A 504 -17.10 -8.06 -28.44
N MET A 505 -16.14 -7.14 -28.53
CA MET A 505 -16.10 -5.89 -27.79
C MET A 505 -16.64 -4.79 -28.70
N GLU A 506 -17.45 -3.88 -28.16
CA GLU A 506 -17.77 -2.64 -28.89
C GLU A 506 -16.49 -1.82 -29.02
N TRP A 507 -15.99 -1.67 -30.24
CA TRP A 507 -14.79 -0.90 -30.49
C TRP A 507 -15.13 0.59 -30.52
N PRO A 508 -14.36 1.46 -29.85
CA PRO A 508 -14.63 2.90 -29.80
C PRO A 508 -14.45 3.58 -31.16
N VAL A 509 -13.71 2.95 -32.08
CA VAL A 509 -13.55 3.37 -33.46
C VAL A 509 -14.17 2.35 -34.38
N VAL A 510 -15.08 2.80 -35.25
CA VAL A 510 -15.80 1.95 -36.22
C VAL A 510 -15.46 2.36 -37.66
N PRO A 511 -15.51 1.43 -38.62
CA PRO A 511 -15.38 1.75 -40.03
C PRO A 511 -16.46 2.72 -40.50
N LEU A 512 -16.07 3.77 -41.21
CA LEU A 512 -17.02 4.69 -41.85
C LEU A 512 -17.70 4.05 -43.06
N ARG A 513 -18.75 4.70 -43.56
CA ARG A 513 -19.53 4.21 -44.71
C ARG A 513 -18.61 3.93 -45.90
N GLY A 514 -18.70 2.70 -46.40
CA GLY A 514 -17.90 2.21 -47.53
C GLY A 514 -16.59 1.55 -47.12
N GLU A 515 -16.12 1.69 -45.89
CA GLU A 515 -14.95 0.94 -45.42
C GLU A 515 -15.31 -0.53 -45.08
N PRO A 516 -14.35 -1.47 -45.17
CA PRO A 516 -14.59 -2.86 -44.79
C PRO A 516 -15.04 -2.96 -43.32
N PRO A 517 -16.03 -3.83 -43.01
CA PRO A 517 -16.50 -4.02 -41.64
C PRO A 517 -15.40 -4.68 -40.77
N LEU A 518 -15.49 -4.52 -39.44
CA LEU A 518 -14.47 -5.04 -38.50
C LEU A 518 -14.29 -6.56 -38.54
N THR A 519 -15.26 -7.30 -39.07
CA THR A 519 -15.16 -8.74 -39.32
C THR A 519 -14.10 -9.11 -40.35
N PHE A 520 -13.60 -8.13 -41.12
CA PHE A 520 -12.54 -8.31 -42.13
C PHE A 520 -11.15 -8.05 -41.56
N PHE A 521 -11.04 -7.80 -40.25
CA PHE A 521 -9.78 -7.59 -39.57
C PHE A 521 -9.64 -8.65 -38.47
N ARG A 522 -8.41 -9.09 -38.23
CA ARG A 522 -8.04 -9.89 -37.06
C ARG A 522 -7.04 -9.15 -36.15
N SER A 523 -6.83 -9.63 -34.93
CA SER A 523 -5.89 -9.07 -33.94
C SER A 523 -6.14 -7.58 -33.65
N LYS A 524 -7.42 -7.23 -33.54
CA LYS A 524 -7.90 -5.86 -33.34
C LYS A 524 -7.46 -5.32 -31.97
N ARG A 525 -6.93 -4.10 -31.90
CA ARG A 525 -6.56 -3.41 -30.64
C ARG A 525 -6.47 -1.90 -30.80
N MET A 526 -6.61 -1.16 -29.70
CA MET A 526 -6.37 0.29 -29.69
C MET A 526 -4.87 0.58 -29.60
N ILE A 527 -4.40 1.53 -30.41
CA ILE A 527 -3.03 2.06 -30.36
C ILE A 527 -3.06 3.58 -30.46
N THR A 528 -1.93 4.22 -30.16
CA THR A 528 -1.68 5.62 -30.51
C THR A 528 -0.62 5.69 -31.60
N LEU A 529 -0.98 6.20 -32.77
CA LEU A 529 -0.03 6.56 -33.81
C LEU A 529 0.65 7.85 -33.40
N ALA A 530 1.98 7.88 -33.42
CA ALA A 530 2.75 9.04 -32.96
C ALA A 530 2.70 10.21 -33.96
N ALA A 531 2.99 11.41 -33.47
CA ALA A 531 3.29 12.53 -34.36
C ALA A 531 4.50 12.18 -35.25
N GLY A 532 4.45 12.58 -36.52
CA GLY A 532 5.44 12.25 -37.53
C GLY A 532 5.22 10.91 -38.24
N THR A 533 4.35 10.03 -37.73
CA THR A 533 4.00 8.76 -38.38
C THR A 533 3.40 9.03 -39.75
N THR A 534 3.89 8.32 -40.76
CA THR A 534 3.38 8.39 -42.13
C THR A 534 2.44 7.21 -42.37
N VAL A 535 1.30 7.46 -43.01
CA VAL A 535 0.27 6.46 -43.29
C VAL A 535 -0.19 6.56 -44.74
N LEU A 536 -0.54 5.43 -45.33
CA LEU A 536 -1.01 5.29 -46.70
C LEU A 536 -2.52 5.02 -46.74
N ARG A 537 -3.22 5.67 -47.67
CA ARG A 537 -4.64 5.40 -47.93
C ARG A 537 -4.85 4.94 -49.36
N PHE A 538 -5.73 3.95 -49.52
CA PHE A 538 -6.32 3.56 -50.80
C PHE A 538 -7.81 3.96 -50.80
N GLY A 539 -8.14 5.13 -51.34
CA GLY A 539 -9.50 5.66 -51.38
C GLY A 539 -9.59 7.17 -51.11
N ASN A 540 -10.80 7.72 -51.27
CA ASN A 540 -11.10 9.15 -51.08
C ASN A 540 -11.04 9.59 -49.61
N GLU A 541 -11.09 10.89 -49.31
CA GLU A 541 -10.88 11.40 -47.94
C GLU A 541 -12.10 11.26 -47.01
N THR A 542 -13.21 10.67 -47.45
CA THR A 542 -14.43 10.50 -46.64
C THR A 542 -14.40 9.28 -45.72
N GLY A 543 -13.47 8.35 -45.94
CA GLY A 543 -13.29 7.19 -45.07
C GLY A 543 -12.19 7.40 -44.03
N ASN A 544 -11.96 6.39 -43.19
CA ASN A 544 -11.07 6.46 -42.04
C ASN A 544 -10.03 5.33 -41.97
N LEU A 545 -9.97 4.44 -42.97
CA LEU A 545 -8.97 3.37 -43.03
C LEU A 545 -7.67 3.85 -43.69
N VAL A 546 -6.55 3.67 -42.99
CA VAL A 546 -5.20 3.88 -43.51
C VAL A 546 -4.33 2.67 -43.18
N HIS A 547 -3.17 2.58 -43.80
CA HIS A 547 -2.24 1.46 -43.72
C HIS A 547 -0.81 1.96 -43.52
N ASP A 548 0.10 1.04 -43.22
CA ASP A 548 1.53 1.33 -43.29
C ASP A 548 1.96 1.73 -44.72
N PRO A 549 2.86 2.70 -44.91
CA PRO A 549 3.31 3.13 -46.24
C PRO A 549 3.90 2.03 -47.13
N GLY A 550 4.46 0.97 -46.54
CA GLY A 550 4.99 -0.19 -47.28
C GLY A 550 3.92 -1.17 -47.76
N THR A 551 2.64 -0.96 -47.42
CA THR A 551 1.54 -1.89 -47.73
C THR A 551 1.28 -1.98 -49.23
N ARG A 552 1.29 -3.20 -49.79
CA ARG A 552 0.90 -3.43 -51.18
C ARG A 552 -0.62 -3.51 -51.30
N PHE A 553 -1.17 -3.02 -52.41
CA PHE A 553 -2.63 -2.99 -52.61
C PHE A 553 -3.33 -4.36 -52.40
N PRO A 554 -2.82 -5.50 -52.90
CA PRO A 554 -3.44 -6.81 -52.65
C PRO A 554 -3.49 -7.22 -51.17
N GLU A 555 -2.57 -6.73 -50.35
CA GLU A 555 -2.52 -7.03 -48.91
C GLU A 555 -3.60 -6.23 -48.15
N ALA A 556 -4.05 -5.09 -48.69
CA ALA A 556 -5.11 -4.28 -48.10
C ALA A 556 -6.51 -4.93 -48.19
N SER A 557 -6.69 -5.95 -49.05
CA SER A 557 -7.98 -6.63 -49.27
C SER A 557 -9.14 -5.68 -49.64
N LEU A 558 -8.86 -4.70 -50.51
CA LEU A 558 -9.83 -3.69 -50.94
C LEU A 558 -10.33 -3.93 -52.38
N THR A 559 -11.40 -3.23 -52.77
CA THR A 559 -11.93 -3.29 -54.15
C THR A 559 -10.97 -2.61 -55.14
N PRO A 560 -10.71 -3.19 -56.33
CA PRO A 560 -9.69 -2.70 -57.28
C PRO A 560 -9.78 -1.22 -57.66
N GLU A 561 -10.98 -0.66 -57.68
CA GLU A 561 -11.24 0.76 -57.98
C GLU A 561 -10.51 1.75 -57.04
N ARG A 562 -10.06 1.28 -55.87
CA ARG A 562 -9.34 2.10 -54.87
C ARG A 562 -7.83 2.19 -55.10
N GLU A 563 -7.25 1.30 -55.90
CA GLU A 563 -5.81 1.28 -56.17
C GLU A 563 -5.25 2.58 -56.80
N PRO A 564 -5.94 3.24 -57.76
CA PRO A 564 -5.46 4.52 -58.29
C PRO A 564 -5.62 5.68 -57.29
N LEU A 565 -6.47 5.54 -56.26
CA LEU A 565 -6.73 6.57 -55.23
C LEU A 565 -5.74 6.45 -54.06
N ARG A 566 -4.46 6.23 -54.38
CA ARG A 566 -3.40 6.11 -53.37
C ARG A 566 -2.95 7.51 -52.92
N GLN A 567 -2.89 7.75 -51.61
CA GLN A 567 -2.38 9.00 -51.06
C GLN A 567 -1.72 8.77 -49.71
N THR A 568 -0.57 9.41 -49.51
CA THR A 568 0.19 9.36 -48.26
C THR A 568 -0.08 10.60 -47.40
N TYR A 569 -0.19 10.38 -46.09
CA TYR A 569 -0.40 11.43 -45.08
C TYR A 569 0.62 11.30 -43.95
N ARG A 570 0.98 12.42 -43.33
CA ARG A 570 1.79 12.45 -42.11
C ARG A 570 0.95 12.97 -40.96
N LEU A 571 1.04 12.32 -39.81
CA LEU A 571 0.44 12.78 -38.57
C LEU A 571 1.23 13.96 -38.02
N THR A 572 0.56 15.05 -37.69
CA THR A 572 1.18 16.23 -37.06
C THR A 572 1.12 16.15 -35.54
N ARG A 573 0.21 15.33 -35.00
CA ARG A 573 0.05 15.01 -33.57
C ARG A 573 -0.34 13.55 -33.38
N GLY A 574 -0.22 13.06 -32.16
CA GLY A 574 -0.65 11.69 -31.84
C GLY A 574 -2.15 11.47 -32.09
N LEU A 575 -2.51 10.34 -32.70
CA LEU A 575 -3.90 9.94 -32.94
C LEU A 575 -4.15 8.54 -32.41
N SER A 576 -5.19 8.39 -31.59
CA SER A 576 -5.71 7.07 -31.21
C SER A 576 -6.35 6.40 -32.42
N ALA A 577 -6.04 5.14 -32.67
CA ALA A 577 -6.52 4.38 -33.81
C ALA A 577 -6.82 2.93 -33.41
N LEU A 578 -7.84 2.34 -34.02
CA LEU A 578 -8.05 0.90 -33.97
C LEU A 578 -7.18 0.25 -35.03
N THR A 579 -6.21 -0.56 -34.63
CA THR A 579 -5.40 -1.34 -35.56
C THR A 579 -5.92 -2.77 -35.68
N GLY A 580 -5.70 -3.39 -36.83
CA GLY A 580 -5.96 -4.80 -37.08
C GLY A 580 -5.25 -5.28 -38.35
N VAL A 581 -5.18 -6.60 -38.53
CA VAL A 581 -4.61 -7.22 -39.74
C VAL A 581 -5.74 -7.60 -40.67
N THR A 582 -5.70 -7.17 -41.93
CA THR A 582 -6.73 -7.48 -42.93
C THR A 582 -6.78 -8.99 -43.21
N LEU A 583 -8.00 -9.54 -43.27
CA LEU A 583 -8.25 -10.90 -43.71
C LEU A 583 -8.26 -10.99 -45.24
N SER A 584 -8.14 -12.21 -45.78
CA SER A 584 -8.31 -12.45 -47.20
C SER A 584 -9.76 -12.19 -47.62
N TRP A 585 -9.95 -11.60 -48.79
CA TRP A 585 -11.29 -11.36 -49.35
C TRP A 585 -11.26 -11.43 -50.88
N GLY A 586 -12.13 -12.27 -51.44
CA GLY A 586 -12.14 -12.55 -52.88
C GLY A 586 -10.77 -13.07 -53.34
N PRO A 587 -10.16 -12.49 -54.40
CA PRO A 587 -8.83 -12.88 -54.87
C PRO A 587 -7.67 -12.25 -54.06
N MET A 588 -7.97 -11.37 -53.10
CA MET A 588 -6.94 -10.64 -52.36
C MET A 588 -6.45 -11.46 -51.16
N PRO A 589 -5.13 -11.63 -50.97
CA PRO A 589 -4.57 -12.43 -49.90
C PRO A 589 -4.73 -11.82 -48.49
N GLY A 590 -4.91 -10.49 -48.39
CA GLY A 590 -4.89 -9.79 -47.10
C GLY A 590 -3.52 -9.76 -46.44
N GLY A 591 -3.49 -9.45 -45.14
CA GLY A 591 -2.27 -9.44 -44.32
C GLY A 591 -1.68 -8.06 -44.04
N ALA A 592 -2.25 -6.98 -44.57
CA ALA A 592 -1.84 -5.62 -44.25
C ALA A 592 -2.24 -5.22 -42.83
N VAL A 593 -1.40 -4.40 -42.18
CA VAL A 593 -1.81 -3.68 -40.97
C VAL A 593 -2.67 -2.49 -41.39
N GLY A 594 -3.91 -2.49 -40.95
CA GLY A 594 -4.85 -1.39 -41.08
C GLY A 594 -4.93 -0.59 -39.78
N TYR A 595 -5.17 0.70 -39.92
CA TYR A 595 -5.46 1.65 -38.86
C TYR A 595 -6.76 2.37 -39.21
N LEU A 596 -7.79 2.16 -38.40
CA LEU A 596 -9.03 2.92 -38.44
C LEU A 596 -8.88 4.12 -37.52
N LEU A 597 -8.97 5.33 -38.09
CA LEU A 597 -8.93 6.57 -37.34
C LEU A 597 -10.33 6.93 -36.80
N PRO A 598 -10.45 7.74 -35.73
CA PRO A 598 -11.75 8.03 -35.10
C PRO A 598 -12.72 8.84 -35.98
N LEU A 599 -12.17 9.54 -36.98
CA LEU A 599 -12.88 10.46 -37.88
C LEU A 599 -12.39 10.26 -39.31
N ALA A 600 -13.10 10.84 -40.28
CA ALA A 600 -12.70 10.80 -41.69
C ALA A 600 -11.38 11.55 -41.92
N ILE A 601 -10.64 11.17 -42.97
CA ILE A 601 -9.37 11.82 -43.33
C ILE A 601 -9.56 13.33 -43.56
N ALA A 602 -10.62 13.73 -44.25
CA ALA A 602 -10.94 15.14 -44.48
C ALA A 602 -11.05 15.94 -43.17
N GLN A 603 -11.66 15.36 -42.13
CA GLN A 603 -11.84 16.01 -40.82
C GLN A 603 -10.52 16.11 -40.06
N HIS A 604 -9.66 15.10 -40.17
CA HIS A 604 -8.32 15.14 -39.56
C HIS A 604 -7.40 16.15 -40.26
N LEU A 605 -7.54 16.32 -41.58
CA LEU A 605 -6.84 17.38 -42.32
C LEU A 605 -7.31 18.77 -41.91
N GLU A 606 -8.63 18.97 -41.81
CA GLU A 606 -9.23 20.25 -41.38
C GLU A 606 -8.83 20.62 -39.95
N ALA A 607 -8.81 19.64 -39.04
CA ALA A 607 -8.34 19.82 -37.67
C ALA A 607 -6.81 19.95 -37.55
N GLY A 608 -6.07 19.90 -38.67
CA GLY A 608 -4.62 19.99 -38.70
C GLY A 608 -3.91 18.82 -38.02
N ALA A 609 -4.57 17.67 -37.88
CA ALA A 609 -4.01 16.45 -37.28
C ALA A 609 -3.28 15.54 -38.29
N LEU A 610 -3.61 15.70 -39.58
CA LEU A 610 -2.93 15.10 -40.71
C LEU A 610 -2.49 16.19 -41.68
N GLU A 611 -1.42 15.93 -42.41
CA GLU A 611 -1.01 16.68 -43.59
C GLU A 611 -0.78 15.74 -44.77
N ARG A 612 -1.02 16.22 -45.99
CA ARG A 612 -0.73 15.44 -47.20
C ARG A 612 0.77 15.45 -47.45
N VAL A 613 1.35 14.27 -47.66
CA VAL A 613 2.73 14.16 -48.13
C VAL A 613 2.68 14.19 -49.66
N SER A 614 3.29 15.21 -50.25
CA SER A 614 3.49 15.26 -51.70
C SER A 614 4.62 14.30 -52.05
N ASP A 615 4.36 13.33 -52.93
CA ASP A 615 5.45 12.63 -53.63
C ASP A 615 6.16 13.67 -54.49
N GLN A 616 7.32 14.18 -54.05
CA GLN A 616 8.24 14.83 -54.97
C GLN A 616 8.96 13.73 -55.76
N PRO A 617 9.04 13.84 -57.11
CA PRO A 617 9.81 12.91 -57.92
C PRO A 617 11.30 12.91 -57.59
#